data_AF-A0A7S1ZTG7-F1
#
_entry.id   AF-A0A7S1ZTG7-F1
#
_cell.length_a   1.000
_cell.length_b   1.000
_cell.length_c   1.000
_cell.angle_alpha   90.00
_cell.angle_beta   90.00
_cell.angle_gamma   90.00
#
_symmetry.space_group_name_H-M   'P 1'
#
loop_
_entity.id
_entity.type
_entity.pdbx_description
1 polymer ?
#
loop_
_entity_poly.entity_id
_entity_poly.type
_entity_poly.pdbx_seq_one_letter_code
_entity_poly.pdbx_strand_id
1 'polypeptide(L)'
;SQFPHLEPKWSYVQTDLTTVEAHPSTLMTSVHACGTLSDFLVDMAIGANAPLALVPCCHTVDSNKGYKPHILSGLDTEDVSSMVAAQRNDARTTIGDIVDGVRSNSLKNAGYNVKEAMLPLMFTQKNRLMLATPGNESKEKFSVQSKVCTPPKAFYGMKATPKGMLPPLFNLPLSNDSGSIAFCHSVSGKKEAIMRLHQQIPKHFSPEFDLSIWLADNENTSLSINNHSVIATEEVQTLVNRVTEQKCSEQNVRCTVTCLEGIFVHPKTGRRSQTLRMKYYNKIGQDESEICTGAAIPRETAKEIHSVICDEVVNYFGVETR
;
A
#
# COMPACT_ATOMS: atom_id res chain seq x y z
N SER A 1 -20.01 -18.25 -4.68
CA SER A 1 -20.50 -16.91 -4.29
C SER A 1 -21.98 -17.03 -3.94
N GLN A 2 -22.47 -16.37 -2.88
CA GLN A 2 -23.85 -16.56 -2.39
C GLN A 2 -24.90 -15.80 -3.22
N PHE A 3 -24.48 -15.00 -4.22
CA PHE A 3 -25.35 -14.14 -5.05
C PHE A 3 -24.90 -14.08 -6.53
N PRO A 4 -25.05 -15.17 -7.31
CA PRO A 4 -24.58 -15.23 -8.70
C PRO A 4 -25.26 -14.22 -9.64
N HIS A 5 -26.51 -13.82 -9.36
CA HIS A 5 -27.22 -12.81 -10.14
C HIS A 5 -26.64 -11.38 -10.00
N LEU A 6 -25.77 -11.15 -9.00
CA LEU A 6 -25.05 -9.90 -8.84
C LEU A 6 -23.75 -9.89 -9.62
N GLU A 7 -23.14 -11.04 -9.94
CA GLU A 7 -21.83 -11.11 -10.63
C GLU A 7 -21.69 -10.22 -11.87
N PRO A 8 -22.69 -10.08 -12.77
CA PRO A 8 -22.56 -9.15 -13.90
C PRO A 8 -22.77 -7.67 -13.53
N LYS A 9 -23.17 -7.36 -12.29
CA LYS A 9 -23.56 -6.01 -11.83
C LYS A 9 -22.53 -5.33 -10.93
N TRP A 10 -21.42 -5.98 -10.60
CA TRP A 10 -20.33 -5.37 -9.85
C TRP A 10 -18.99 -5.61 -10.53
N SER A 11 -18.12 -4.61 -10.44
CA SER A 11 -16.75 -4.66 -10.93
C SER A 11 -15.82 -4.50 -9.73
N TYR A 12 -14.90 -5.45 -9.53
CA TYR A 12 -13.87 -5.33 -8.52
C TYR A 12 -12.64 -4.62 -9.09
N VAL A 13 -12.34 -3.43 -8.60
CA VAL A 13 -11.12 -2.69 -8.98
C VAL A 13 -10.33 -2.32 -7.74
N GLN A 14 -9.11 -2.82 -7.64
CA GLN A 14 -8.13 -2.33 -6.69
C GLN A 14 -7.23 -1.29 -7.38
N THR A 15 -7.16 -0.09 -6.83
CA THR A 15 -6.30 1.01 -7.29
C THR A 15 -6.00 1.97 -6.13
N ASP A 16 -5.08 2.90 -6.34
CA ASP A 16 -4.90 4.06 -5.48
C ASP A 16 -6.09 5.00 -5.68
N LEU A 17 -6.71 5.43 -4.57
CA LEU A 17 -7.91 6.28 -4.61
C LEU A 17 -7.63 7.65 -5.26
N THR A 18 -6.37 8.08 -5.34
CA THR A 18 -5.95 9.31 -6.03
C THR A 18 -6.11 9.25 -7.55
N THR A 19 -6.28 8.06 -8.12
CA THR A 19 -6.50 7.85 -9.55
C THR A 19 -7.97 7.76 -9.92
N VAL A 20 -8.85 7.78 -8.92
CA VAL A 20 -10.29 7.67 -9.11
C VAL A 20 -10.86 9.04 -9.48
N GLU A 21 -11.50 9.09 -10.64
CA GLU A 21 -12.20 10.27 -11.13
C GLU A 21 -13.69 10.11 -10.83
N ALA A 22 -14.10 10.65 -9.68
CA ALA A 22 -15.51 10.72 -9.31
C ALA A 22 -16.30 11.61 -10.29
N HIS A 23 -17.59 11.32 -10.44
CA HIS A 23 -18.47 12.02 -11.38
C HIS A 23 -19.84 12.31 -10.73
N PRO A 24 -20.52 13.43 -11.07
CA PRO A 24 -21.82 13.79 -10.48
C PRO A 24 -22.92 12.73 -10.65
N SER A 25 -22.80 11.86 -11.65
CA SER A 25 -23.76 10.78 -11.92
C SER A 25 -23.65 9.59 -10.97
N THR A 26 -22.70 9.61 -10.04
CA THR A 26 -22.27 8.40 -9.32
C THR A 26 -22.36 8.61 -7.83
N LEU A 27 -23.02 7.66 -7.16
CA LEU A 27 -23.05 7.61 -5.70
C LEU A 27 -21.74 7.03 -5.20
N MET A 28 -20.95 7.84 -4.52
CA MET A 28 -19.79 7.37 -3.78
C MET A 28 -20.27 6.75 -2.48
N THR A 29 -19.86 5.51 -2.20
CA THR A 29 -20.14 4.85 -0.93
C THR A 29 -18.87 4.35 -0.30
N SER A 30 -18.77 4.46 1.02
CA SER A 30 -17.62 3.98 1.78
C SER A 30 -18.03 3.26 3.05
N VAL A 31 -17.43 2.08 3.21
CA VAL A 31 -17.53 1.25 4.40
C VAL A 31 -16.13 1.21 5.00
N HIS A 32 -15.97 1.73 6.21
CA HIS A 32 -14.69 1.86 6.90
C HIS A 32 -13.67 2.87 6.33
N ALA A 33 -14.08 4.02 5.79
CA ALA A 33 -13.12 5.10 5.55
C ALA A 33 -12.62 5.70 6.87
N CYS A 34 -11.55 5.13 7.41
CA CYS A 34 -11.04 5.50 8.73
C CYS A 34 -10.13 6.74 8.65
N GLY A 35 -10.29 7.66 9.60
CA GLY A 35 -9.44 8.85 9.74
C GLY A 35 -9.49 9.75 8.51
N THR A 36 -8.30 10.08 8.00
CA THR A 36 -8.08 11.01 6.87
C THR A 36 -8.68 10.54 5.55
N LEU A 37 -8.96 9.24 5.42
CA LEU A 37 -9.62 8.70 4.23
C LEU A 37 -11.07 9.21 4.09
N SER A 38 -11.77 9.41 5.20
CA SER A 38 -13.10 10.04 5.18
C SER A 38 -13.02 11.48 4.68
N ASP A 39 -12.02 12.23 5.15
CA ASP A 39 -11.83 13.64 4.75
C ASP A 39 -11.52 13.73 3.25
N PHE A 40 -10.68 12.83 2.73
CA PHE A 40 -10.41 12.74 1.30
C PHE A 40 -11.63 12.38 0.45
N LEU A 41 -12.50 11.48 0.94
CA LEU A 41 -13.75 11.17 0.23
C LEU A 41 -14.74 12.34 0.25
N VAL A 42 -14.77 13.13 1.33
CA VAL A 42 -15.54 14.37 1.40
C VAL A 42 -15.01 15.39 0.38
N ASP A 43 -13.70 15.59 0.32
CA ASP A 43 -13.05 16.45 -0.67
C ASP A 43 -13.35 15.99 -2.11
N MET A 44 -13.24 14.68 -2.37
CA MET A 44 -13.51 14.10 -3.69
C MET A 44 -14.98 14.26 -4.09
N ALA A 45 -15.91 14.01 -3.17
CA ALA A 45 -17.34 14.20 -3.43
C ALA A 45 -17.63 15.68 -3.75
N ILE A 46 -17.17 16.61 -2.91
CA ILE A 46 -17.30 18.04 -3.13
C ILE A 46 -16.70 18.44 -4.47
N GLY A 47 -15.47 18.01 -4.75
CA GLY A 47 -14.72 18.33 -5.96
C GLY A 47 -15.25 17.70 -7.25
N ALA A 48 -16.11 16.68 -7.15
CA ALA A 48 -16.80 16.07 -8.29
C ALA A 48 -18.30 16.39 -8.33
N ASN A 49 -18.81 17.19 -7.39
CA ASN A 49 -20.23 17.38 -7.14
C ASN A 49 -21.03 16.06 -7.09
N ALA A 50 -20.46 15.03 -6.46
CA ALA A 50 -20.99 13.67 -6.44
C ALA A 50 -21.74 13.37 -5.13
N PRO A 51 -22.88 12.67 -5.17
CA PRO A 51 -23.53 12.14 -3.96
C PRO A 51 -22.60 11.24 -3.15
N LEU A 52 -22.65 11.32 -1.82
CA LEU A 52 -21.79 10.58 -0.90
C LEU A 52 -22.60 9.88 0.20
N ALA A 53 -22.30 8.61 0.44
CA ALA A 53 -22.74 7.83 1.58
C ALA A 53 -21.51 7.32 2.36
N LEU A 54 -21.26 7.89 3.53
CA LEU A 54 -20.03 7.68 4.30
C LEU A 54 -20.34 7.06 5.66
N VAL A 55 -19.66 5.95 5.99
CA VAL A 55 -19.68 5.33 7.32
C VAL A 55 -18.32 5.57 8.01
N PRO A 56 -18.15 6.68 8.75
CA PRO A 56 -16.91 6.97 9.46
C PRO A 56 -16.72 6.02 10.66
N CYS A 57 -15.54 5.40 10.75
CA CYS A 57 -15.18 4.42 11.79
C CYS A 57 -14.19 4.95 12.82
N CYS A 58 -13.12 5.59 12.33
CA CYS A 58 -12.02 6.11 13.13
C CYS A 58 -11.89 7.61 12.90
N HIS A 59 -11.51 8.31 13.95
CA HIS A 59 -11.39 9.75 13.97
C HIS A 59 -10.03 10.09 14.56
N THR A 60 -9.36 11.08 13.98
CA THR A 60 -8.09 11.59 14.44
C THR A 60 -8.09 13.08 14.22
N VAL A 61 -7.51 13.82 15.15
CA VAL A 61 -7.20 15.25 14.98
C VAL A 61 -5.69 15.49 14.86
N ASP A 62 -4.90 14.42 14.85
CA ASP A 62 -3.45 14.48 14.77
C ASP A 62 -2.98 14.84 13.35
N SER A 63 -2.41 16.04 13.21
CA SER A 63 -1.83 16.53 11.96
C SER A 63 -0.68 15.65 11.46
N ASN A 64 0.06 14.98 12.35
CA ASN A 64 1.12 14.03 11.97
C ASN A 64 0.56 12.78 11.30
N LYS A 65 -0.68 12.41 11.61
CA LYS A 65 -1.43 11.35 10.93
C LYS A 65 -2.12 11.85 9.65
N GLY A 66 -1.84 13.09 9.25
CA GLY A 66 -2.35 13.71 8.03
C GLY A 66 -3.74 14.31 8.17
N TYR A 67 -4.29 14.45 9.38
CA TYR A 67 -5.57 15.11 9.56
C TYR A 67 -5.49 16.57 9.11
N LYS A 68 -6.40 16.94 8.21
CA LYS A 68 -6.60 18.29 7.72
C LYS A 68 -8.10 18.45 7.45
N PRO A 69 -8.81 19.33 8.20
CA PRO A 69 -10.19 19.62 7.87
C PRO A 69 -10.28 20.25 6.48
N HIS A 70 -11.34 19.97 5.74
CA HIS A 70 -11.57 20.56 4.43
C HIS A 70 -11.67 22.09 4.57
N ILE A 71 -11.05 22.85 3.66
CA ILE A 71 -11.06 24.32 3.65
C ILE A 71 -12.45 24.98 3.82
N LEU A 72 -13.53 24.29 3.40
CA LEU A 72 -14.89 24.79 3.48
C LEU A 72 -15.48 24.68 4.88
N SER A 73 -14.83 23.98 5.82
CA SER A 73 -15.20 24.06 7.23
C SER A 73 -14.96 25.45 7.81
N GLY A 74 -14.02 26.22 7.25
CA GLY A 74 -13.53 27.47 7.83
C GLY A 74 -12.68 27.28 9.09
N LEU A 75 -12.28 26.03 9.39
CA LEU A 75 -11.48 25.66 10.57
C LEU A 75 -10.16 25.06 10.12
N ASP A 76 -9.10 25.31 10.89
CA ASP A 76 -7.83 24.60 10.74
C ASP A 76 -7.70 23.41 11.72
N THR A 77 -6.54 22.74 11.70
CA THR A 77 -6.32 21.56 12.56
C THR A 77 -6.21 21.93 14.04
N GLU A 78 -5.70 23.12 14.36
CA GLU A 78 -5.54 23.60 15.73
C GLU A 78 -6.89 23.99 16.32
N ASP A 79 -7.76 24.61 15.52
CA ASP A 79 -9.13 24.94 15.89
C ASP A 79 -9.90 23.67 16.30
N VAL A 80 -9.86 22.64 15.45
CA VAL A 80 -10.55 21.37 15.75
C VAL A 80 -9.93 20.67 16.96
N SER A 81 -8.59 20.70 17.08
CA SER A 81 -7.91 20.12 18.24
C SER A 81 -8.30 20.83 19.54
N SER A 82 -8.47 22.15 19.49
CA SER A 82 -8.95 22.98 20.60
C SER A 82 -10.39 22.65 20.97
N MET A 83 -11.28 22.44 19.98
CA MET A 83 -12.65 21.97 20.21
C MET A 83 -12.67 20.61 20.92
N VAL A 84 -11.84 19.66 20.47
CA VAL A 84 -11.69 18.35 21.13
C VAL A 84 -11.20 18.52 22.56
N ALA A 85 -10.18 19.35 22.78
CA ALA A 85 -9.62 19.58 24.11
C ALA A 85 -10.65 20.19 25.07
N ALA A 86 -11.44 21.17 24.60
CA ALA A 86 -12.47 21.84 25.39
C ALA A 86 -13.60 20.88 25.83
N GLN A 87 -13.90 19.88 25.00
CA GLN A 87 -14.98 18.92 25.26
C GLN A 87 -14.52 17.63 25.95
N ARG A 88 -13.23 17.49 26.32
CA ARG A 88 -12.73 16.29 27.02
C ARG A 88 -13.43 15.99 28.35
N ASN A 89 -14.02 17.01 28.98
CA ASN A 89 -14.74 16.87 30.24
C ASN A 89 -16.24 16.56 30.06
N ASP A 90 -16.77 16.58 28.84
CA ASP A 90 -18.15 16.22 28.54
C ASP A 90 -18.22 14.74 28.14
N ALA A 91 -18.75 13.91 29.03
CA ALA A 91 -18.91 12.47 28.80
C ALA A 91 -19.84 12.14 27.60
N ARG A 92 -20.59 13.11 27.08
CA ARG A 92 -21.55 12.90 25.98
C ARG A 92 -20.96 13.13 24.60
N THR A 93 -19.86 13.88 24.50
CA THR A 93 -19.31 14.29 23.20
C THR A 93 -17.99 13.57 22.92
N THR A 94 -17.96 12.79 21.85
CA THR A 94 -16.78 12.06 21.43
C THR A 94 -15.97 12.85 20.39
N ILE A 95 -14.69 12.49 20.21
CA ILE A 95 -13.87 12.99 19.10
C ILE A 95 -14.59 12.78 17.75
N GLY A 96 -15.32 11.68 17.63
CA GLY A 96 -16.06 11.35 16.41
C GLY A 96 -17.17 12.35 16.11
N ASP A 97 -17.91 12.78 17.12
CA ASP A 97 -19.00 13.75 16.95
C ASP A 97 -18.49 15.11 16.46
N ILE A 98 -17.33 15.53 16.96
CA ILE A 98 -16.67 16.78 16.56
C ILE A 98 -16.18 16.68 15.11
N VAL A 99 -15.39 15.65 14.81
CA VAL A 99 -14.78 15.48 13.48
C VAL A 99 -15.87 15.24 12.40
N ASP A 100 -16.88 14.44 12.69
CA ASP A 100 -18.00 14.23 11.75
C ASP A 100 -18.87 15.49 11.63
N GLY A 101 -19.01 16.29 12.70
CA GLY A 101 -19.62 17.61 12.64
C GLY A 101 -18.88 18.55 11.69
N VAL A 102 -17.55 18.57 11.74
CA VAL A 102 -16.71 19.35 10.81
C VAL A 102 -16.94 18.90 9.36
N ARG A 103 -16.91 17.58 9.09
CA ARG A 103 -17.18 17.01 7.75
C ARG A 103 -18.57 17.37 7.22
N SER A 104 -19.59 17.23 8.07
CA SER A 104 -20.98 17.59 7.78
C SER A 104 -21.09 19.08 7.42
N ASN A 105 -20.40 19.94 8.16
CA ASN A 105 -20.37 21.38 7.89
C ASN A 105 -19.62 21.71 6.59
N SER A 106 -18.51 21.05 6.28
CA SER A 106 -17.80 21.22 5.00
C SER A 106 -18.72 20.91 3.81
N LEU A 107 -19.47 19.80 3.88
CA LEU A 107 -20.45 19.42 2.86
C LEU A 107 -21.60 20.44 2.75
N LYS A 108 -22.18 20.87 3.88
CA LYS A 108 -23.24 21.90 3.89
C LYS A 108 -22.76 23.22 3.30
N ASN A 109 -21.54 23.66 3.63
CA ASN A 109 -20.94 24.88 3.10
C ASN A 109 -20.66 24.77 1.59
N ALA A 110 -20.39 23.56 1.10
CA ALA A 110 -20.32 23.23 -0.33
C ALA A 110 -21.71 23.18 -1.03
N GLY A 111 -22.81 23.36 -0.30
CA GLY A 111 -24.17 23.33 -0.84
C GLY A 111 -24.81 21.95 -0.90
N TYR A 112 -24.31 20.98 -0.11
CA TYR A 112 -24.94 19.66 0.00
C TYR A 112 -26.07 19.66 1.03
N ASN A 113 -27.11 18.89 0.74
CA ASN A 113 -28.07 18.46 1.75
C ASN A 113 -27.51 17.24 2.48
N VAL A 114 -27.13 17.42 3.75
CA VAL A 114 -26.52 16.38 4.58
C VAL A 114 -27.53 15.86 5.59
N LYS A 115 -27.73 14.54 5.59
CA LYS A 115 -28.54 13.80 6.55
C LYS A 115 -27.68 12.79 7.27
N GLU A 116 -27.87 12.68 8.58
CA GLU A 116 -27.25 11.65 9.39
C GLU A 116 -28.30 10.58 9.73
N ALA A 117 -27.91 9.32 9.57
CA ALA A 117 -28.70 8.16 9.93
C ALA A 117 -27.87 7.28 10.87
N MET A 118 -28.56 6.44 11.65
CA MET A 118 -27.91 5.45 12.50
C MET A 118 -28.17 4.05 11.94
N LEU A 119 -27.11 3.30 11.70
CA LEU A 119 -27.19 1.86 11.45
C LEU A 119 -27.62 1.12 12.73
N PRO A 120 -28.27 -0.05 12.63
CA PRO A 120 -28.62 -0.83 13.82
C PRO A 120 -27.38 -1.26 14.63
N LEU A 121 -27.48 -1.17 15.97
CA LEU A 121 -26.43 -1.53 16.95
C LEU A 121 -25.87 -2.94 16.79
N MET A 122 -26.61 -3.85 16.17
CA MET A 122 -26.15 -5.20 15.90
C MET A 122 -25.04 -5.28 14.83
N PHE A 123 -24.86 -4.24 14.00
CA PHE A 123 -23.84 -4.24 12.93
C PHE A 123 -22.54 -3.57 13.34
N THR A 124 -22.59 -2.45 14.06
CA THR A 124 -21.40 -1.78 14.62
C THR A 124 -21.76 -0.99 15.89
N GLN A 125 -20.78 -0.69 16.74
CA GLN A 125 -20.97 0.20 17.89
C GLN A 125 -20.91 1.67 17.48
N LYS A 126 -20.23 1.97 16.36
CA LYS A 126 -20.16 3.29 15.73
C LYS A 126 -20.98 3.24 14.45
N ASN A 127 -22.24 3.63 14.57
CA ASN A 127 -23.28 3.41 13.56
C ASN A 127 -23.68 4.66 12.79
N ARG A 128 -22.86 5.71 12.79
CA ARG A 128 -23.25 6.92 12.06
C ARG A 128 -23.06 6.70 10.57
N LEU A 129 -24.10 6.94 9.80
CA LEU A 129 -24.10 6.99 8.34
C LEU A 129 -24.38 8.44 7.93
N MET A 130 -23.44 9.06 7.23
CA MET A 130 -23.59 10.38 6.67
C MET A 130 -23.99 10.27 5.20
N LEU A 131 -25.17 10.80 4.86
CA LEU A 131 -25.71 10.85 3.51
C LEU A 131 -25.67 12.30 3.02
N ALA A 132 -24.96 12.57 1.95
CA ALA A 132 -24.85 13.90 1.37
C ALA A 132 -25.25 13.87 -0.10
N THR A 133 -26.22 14.70 -0.46
CA THR A 133 -26.64 14.88 -1.86
C THR A 133 -26.40 16.32 -2.29
N PRO A 134 -25.81 16.56 -3.48
CA PRO A 134 -25.66 17.91 -4.02
C PRO A 134 -27.00 18.66 -4.06
N GLY A 135 -27.07 19.87 -3.49
CA GLY A 135 -28.24 20.74 -3.59
C GLY A 135 -28.27 21.50 -4.93
N ASN A 136 -29.36 22.19 -5.25
CA ASN A 136 -29.44 23.00 -6.47
C ASN A 136 -28.39 24.14 -6.48
N GLU A 137 -28.07 24.70 -5.30
CA GLU A 137 -27.05 25.74 -5.11
C GLU A 137 -25.61 25.27 -5.35
N SER A 138 -25.36 23.95 -5.25
CA SER A 138 -24.02 23.38 -5.47
C SER A 138 -23.53 23.64 -6.90
N LYS A 139 -24.44 23.65 -7.88
CA LYS A 139 -24.11 23.82 -9.31
C LYS A 139 -23.49 25.18 -9.63
N GLU A 140 -23.90 26.24 -8.92
CA GLU A 140 -23.39 27.60 -9.15
C GLU A 140 -22.04 27.84 -8.46
N LYS A 141 -21.84 27.31 -7.26
CA LYS A 141 -20.56 27.47 -6.51
C LYS A 141 -19.42 26.65 -7.09
N PHE A 142 -19.74 25.54 -7.76
CA PHE A 142 -18.76 24.60 -8.31
C PHE A 142 -17.91 25.18 -9.44
N SER A 143 -18.42 26.15 -10.22
CA SER A 143 -17.67 26.73 -11.35
C SER A 143 -16.45 27.58 -10.94
N VAL A 144 -16.28 27.87 -9.64
CA VAL A 144 -15.27 28.83 -9.14
C VAL A 144 -14.15 28.18 -8.32
N GLN A 145 -14.31 26.93 -7.86
CA GLN A 145 -13.45 26.34 -6.81
C GLN A 145 -12.70 25.05 -7.21
N SER A 146 -12.41 24.81 -8.48
CA SER A 146 -11.61 23.64 -8.90
C SER A 146 -10.11 23.79 -8.60
N LYS A 147 -9.72 23.98 -7.33
CA LYS A 147 -8.37 23.69 -6.86
C LYS A 147 -8.45 22.50 -5.91
N VAL A 148 -8.18 21.34 -6.49
CA VAL A 148 -8.18 20.01 -5.86
C VAL A 148 -7.31 20.02 -4.60
N CYS A 149 -7.86 19.53 -3.49
CA CYS A 149 -7.11 19.26 -2.27
C CYS A 149 -6.06 18.19 -2.58
N THR A 150 -4.81 18.40 -2.14
CA THR A 150 -3.77 17.39 -2.36
C THR A 150 -4.15 16.13 -1.61
N PRO A 151 -4.16 14.95 -2.27
CA PRO A 151 -4.55 13.72 -1.61
C PRO A 151 -3.69 13.48 -0.36
N PRO A 152 -4.25 12.83 0.69
CA PRO A 152 -3.45 12.47 1.84
C PRO A 152 -2.21 11.72 1.35
N LYS A 153 -1.03 12.07 1.90
CA LYS A 153 0.21 11.34 1.61
C LYS A 153 -0.13 9.85 1.68
N ALA A 154 0.17 9.12 0.59
CA ALA A 154 -0.28 7.74 0.40
C ALA A 154 -0.28 6.98 1.73
N PHE A 155 -1.43 6.37 2.06
CA PHE A 155 -1.60 5.59 3.29
C PHE A 155 -0.58 4.43 3.38
N TYR A 156 0.02 4.08 2.23
CA TYR A 156 1.26 3.33 2.14
C TYR A 156 2.44 4.30 2.30
N GLY A 157 3.14 4.22 3.42
CA GLY A 157 4.32 5.04 3.78
C GLY A 157 5.54 4.89 2.87
N MET A 158 5.36 4.81 1.55
CA MET A 158 6.42 4.82 0.56
C MET A 158 6.67 6.26 0.12
N LYS A 159 7.76 6.85 0.62
CA LYS A 159 8.36 8.00 -0.06
C LYS A 159 8.71 7.54 -1.48
N ALA A 160 8.16 8.18 -2.49
CA ALA A 160 8.58 7.96 -3.88
C ALA A 160 10.09 8.21 -3.94
N THR A 161 10.87 7.15 -4.13
CA THR A 161 12.31 7.28 -4.33
C THR A 161 12.56 7.88 -5.71
N PRO A 162 13.44 8.88 -5.86
CA PRO A 162 13.55 9.70 -7.08
C PRO A 162 14.14 8.99 -8.32
N LYS A 163 14.23 7.64 -8.33
CA LYS A 163 14.81 6.86 -9.43
C LYS A 163 14.00 5.64 -9.89
N GLY A 164 12.73 5.54 -9.52
CA GLY A 164 11.83 4.52 -10.07
C GLY A 164 10.55 5.19 -10.53
N MET A 165 10.37 5.36 -11.84
CA MET A 165 9.05 5.68 -12.40
C MET A 165 8.08 4.60 -11.93
N LEU A 166 7.19 4.94 -11.00
CA LEU A 166 6.02 4.12 -10.77
C LEU A 166 5.29 4.03 -12.12
N PRO A 167 4.79 2.85 -12.51
CA PRO A 167 3.98 2.74 -13.71
C PRO A 167 2.86 3.78 -13.66
N PRO A 168 2.44 4.35 -14.81
CA PRO A 168 1.43 5.38 -14.84
C PRO A 168 0.21 4.88 -14.08
N LEU A 169 -0.14 5.62 -13.04
CA LEU A 169 -1.41 5.49 -12.35
C LEU A 169 -2.49 5.61 -13.43
N PHE A 170 -3.27 4.56 -13.64
CA PHE A 170 -4.37 4.60 -14.59
C PHE A 170 -5.53 5.33 -13.93
N ASN A 171 -6.13 6.27 -14.65
CA ASN A 171 -7.31 6.96 -14.16
C ASN A 171 -8.51 6.02 -14.24
N LEU A 172 -9.28 5.95 -13.15
CA LEU A 172 -10.50 5.15 -13.07
C LEU A 172 -11.71 6.09 -13.15
N PRO A 173 -12.26 6.31 -14.34
CA PRO A 173 -13.44 7.15 -14.51
C PRO A 173 -14.67 6.43 -13.95
N LEU A 174 -15.42 7.12 -13.09
CA LEU A 174 -16.62 6.58 -12.48
C LEU A 174 -17.90 7.19 -13.05
N SER A 175 -17.88 7.81 -14.22
CA SER A 175 -19.11 8.31 -14.86
C SER A 175 -20.05 7.18 -15.28
N ASN A 176 -21.36 7.44 -15.26
CA ASN A 176 -22.40 6.50 -15.65
C ASN A 176 -22.64 6.50 -17.16
N ASP A 177 -21.56 6.42 -17.95
CA ASP A 177 -21.61 6.25 -19.40
C ASP A 177 -21.00 4.91 -19.81
N SER A 178 -21.34 4.45 -21.00
CA SER A 178 -20.91 3.15 -21.51
C SER A 178 -19.39 3.01 -21.62
N GLY A 179 -18.66 4.11 -21.86
CA GLY A 179 -17.21 4.11 -21.97
C GLY A 179 -16.55 3.84 -20.62
N SER A 180 -16.94 4.59 -19.59
CA SER A 180 -16.42 4.41 -18.23
C SER A 180 -16.79 3.06 -17.63
N ILE A 181 -18.01 2.57 -17.88
CA ILE A 181 -18.43 1.24 -17.45
C ILE A 181 -17.60 0.14 -18.16
N ALA A 182 -17.45 0.23 -19.48
CA ALA A 182 -16.63 -0.72 -20.24
C ALA A 182 -15.16 -0.71 -19.80
N PHE A 183 -14.60 0.47 -19.50
CA PHE A 183 -13.27 0.61 -18.94
C PHE A 183 -13.17 -0.05 -17.55
N CYS A 184 -14.10 0.25 -16.65
CA CYS A 184 -14.13 -0.38 -15.32
C CYS A 184 -14.20 -1.91 -15.43
N HIS A 185 -15.00 -2.45 -16.35
CA HIS A 185 -15.05 -3.90 -16.62
C HIS A 185 -13.74 -4.45 -17.17
N SER A 186 -13.07 -3.75 -18.09
CA SER A 186 -11.81 -4.22 -18.69
C SER A 186 -10.66 -4.28 -17.67
N VAL A 187 -10.71 -3.46 -16.64
CA VAL A 187 -9.76 -3.50 -15.50
C VAL A 187 -10.32 -4.24 -14.29
N SER A 188 -11.56 -4.72 -14.32
CA SER A 188 -12.16 -5.43 -13.19
C SER A 188 -11.60 -6.84 -13.04
N GLY A 189 -11.66 -7.36 -11.82
CA GLY A 189 -11.34 -8.75 -11.54
C GLY A 189 -10.15 -8.92 -10.61
N LYS A 190 -10.15 -10.02 -9.86
CA LYS A 190 -9.12 -10.32 -8.85
C LYS A 190 -7.75 -10.55 -9.51
N LYS A 191 -7.73 -11.23 -10.67
CA LYS A 191 -6.49 -11.52 -11.40
C LYS A 191 -5.87 -10.22 -11.91
N GLU A 192 -6.68 -9.37 -12.51
CA GLU A 192 -6.31 -8.07 -13.08
C GLU A 192 -5.84 -7.14 -11.96
N ALA A 193 -6.54 -7.11 -10.82
CA ALA A 193 -6.13 -6.38 -9.63
C ALA A 193 -4.77 -6.85 -9.09
N ILE A 194 -4.55 -8.17 -8.98
CA ILE A 194 -3.27 -8.73 -8.57
C ILE A 194 -2.16 -8.35 -9.56
N MET A 195 -2.41 -8.48 -10.87
CA MET A 195 -1.45 -8.10 -11.91
C MET A 195 -1.07 -6.61 -11.83
N ARG A 196 -2.04 -5.72 -11.62
CA ARG A 196 -1.76 -4.30 -11.41
C ARG A 196 -0.97 -4.06 -10.14
N LEU A 197 -1.31 -4.74 -9.05
CA LEU A 197 -0.60 -4.62 -7.79
C LEU A 197 0.86 -5.09 -7.96
N HIS A 198 1.09 -6.20 -8.69
CA HIS A 198 2.43 -6.67 -9.06
C HIS A 198 3.22 -5.61 -9.84
N GLN A 199 2.57 -4.91 -10.79
CA GLN A 199 3.21 -3.83 -11.55
C GLN A 199 3.52 -2.61 -10.67
N GLN A 200 2.61 -2.22 -9.79
CA GLN A 200 2.73 -1.02 -8.95
C GLN A 200 3.77 -1.20 -7.83
N ILE A 201 3.81 -2.38 -7.20
CA ILE A 201 4.67 -2.67 -6.05
C ILE A 201 5.41 -4.01 -6.22
N PRO A 202 6.27 -4.16 -7.25
CA PRO A 202 6.89 -5.44 -7.57
C PRO A 202 7.66 -6.06 -6.39
N LYS A 203 8.28 -5.22 -5.56
CA LYS A 203 9.03 -5.64 -4.35
C LYS A 203 8.17 -6.35 -3.30
N HIS A 204 6.85 -6.15 -3.31
CA HIS A 204 5.97 -6.83 -2.37
C HIS A 204 5.68 -8.29 -2.75
N PHE A 205 5.91 -8.66 -4.02
CA PHE A 205 5.59 -9.99 -4.56
C PHE A 205 6.81 -10.88 -4.79
N SER A 206 8.00 -10.29 -4.83
CA SER A 206 9.27 -11.01 -4.77
C SER A 206 9.94 -10.67 -3.45
N PRO A 207 9.78 -11.49 -2.38
CA PRO A 207 10.49 -11.22 -1.14
C PRO A 207 12.00 -11.16 -1.41
N GLU A 208 12.62 -10.10 -0.88
CA GLU A 208 14.05 -9.87 -0.97
C GLU A 208 14.62 -9.92 0.45
N PHE A 209 15.70 -10.68 0.64
CA PHE A 209 16.42 -10.77 1.90
C PHE A 209 17.90 -10.53 1.66
N ASP A 210 18.56 -9.86 2.61
CA ASP A 210 19.97 -9.54 2.53
C ASP A 210 20.75 -10.48 3.48
N LEU A 211 21.75 -11.16 2.94
CA LEU A 211 22.73 -11.94 3.68
C LEU A 211 24.04 -11.16 3.74
N SER A 212 24.44 -10.73 4.93
CA SER A 212 25.75 -10.11 5.15
C SER A 212 26.69 -11.11 5.79
N ILE A 213 27.88 -11.27 5.22
CA ILE A 213 28.90 -12.22 5.70
C ILE A 213 30.23 -11.51 5.92
N TRP A 214 30.95 -11.91 6.95
CA TRP A 214 32.32 -11.51 7.20
C TRP A 214 33.29 -12.34 6.36
N LEU A 215 34.21 -11.66 5.67
CA LEU A 215 35.27 -12.27 4.88
C LEU A 215 36.48 -12.58 5.78
N ALA A 216 37.23 -13.63 5.46
CA ALA A 216 38.45 -13.98 6.18
C ALA A 216 39.55 -12.93 5.95
N ASP A 217 40.32 -12.63 7.00
CA ASP A 217 41.46 -11.72 6.90
C ASP A 217 42.65 -12.46 6.26
N ASN A 218 43.15 -11.95 5.13
CA ASN A 218 44.17 -12.60 4.30
C ASN A 218 45.57 -12.68 4.91
N GLU A 219 45.80 -12.18 6.13
CA GLU A 219 47.15 -11.83 6.57
C GLU A 219 47.99 -12.97 7.17
N ASN A 220 47.44 -14.15 7.52
CA ASN A 220 48.24 -15.15 8.28
C ASN A 220 48.03 -16.64 7.96
N THR A 221 47.27 -17.02 6.93
CA THR A 221 46.94 -18.45 6.70
C THR A 221 47.59 -18.98 5.43
N SER A 222 48.83 -19.45 5.55
CA SER A 222 49.66 -19.97 4.45
C SER A 222 49.32 -21.37 3.94
N LEU A 223 48.26 -22.03 4.41
CA LEU A 223 48.01 -23.45 4.12
C LEU A 223 46.53 -23.88 3.92
N SER A 224 45.59 -22.97 3.67
CA SER A 224 44.20 -23.35 3.35
C SER A 224 43.82 -22.94 1.92
N ILE A 225 43.19 -23.86 1.19
CA ILE A 225 43.10 -23.86 -0.28
C ILE A 225 42.16 -22.77 -0.85
N ASN A 226 41.36 -22.07 -0.04
CA ASN A 226 40.34 -21.14 -0.53
C ASN A 226 40.28 -19.81 0.24
N ASN A 227 41.37 -19.02 0.26
CA ASN A 227 41.34 -17.66 0.82
C ASN A 227 40.70 -16.67 -0.18
N HIS A 228 39.37 -16.61 -0.20
CA HIS A 228 38.65 -15.69 -1.08
C HIS A 228 38.58 -14.28 -0.46
N SER A 229 39.32 -13.34 -1.04
CA SER A 229 39.29 -11.92 -0.65
C SER A 229 37.94 -11.24 -0.95
N VAL A 230 37.12 -11.88 -1.79
CA VAL A 230 35.75 -11.59 -2.18
C VAL A 230 35.14 -12.92 -2.62
N ILE A 231 33.95 -13.27 -2.15
CA ILE A 231 33.24 -14.45 -2.66
C ILE A 231 32.54 -14.05 -3.95
N ALA A 232 32.75 -14.82 -5.02
CA ALA A 232 32.15 -14.52 -6.31
C ALA A 232 30.64 -14.78 -6.25
N THR A 233 29.84 -13.82 -6.74
CA THR A 233 28.37 -13.93 -6.75
C THR A 233 27.90 -15.21 -7.46
N GLU A 234 28.62 -15.64 -8.49
CA GLU A 234 28.36 -16.84 -9.29
C GLU A 234 28.54 -18.14 -8.48
N GLU A 235 29.53 -18.19 -7.59
CA GLU A 235 29.76 -19.32 -6.69
C GLU A 235 28.62 -19.43 -5.68
N VAL A 236 28.20 -18.31 -5.10
CA VAL A 236 27.04 -18.28 -4.19
C VAL A 236 25.77 -18.66 -4.94
N GLN A 237 25.55 -18.14 -6.14
CA GLN A 237 24.40 -18.50 -6.97
C GLN A 237 24.35 -20.01 -7.26
N THR A 238 25.50 -20.63 -7.55
CA THR A 238 25.61 -22.07 -7.79
C THR A 238 25.25 -22.88 -6.54
N LEU A 239 25.76 -22.47 -5.37
CA LEU A 239 25.40 -23.08 -4.09
C LEU A 239 23.90 -22.92 -3.81
N VAL A 240 23.36 -21.71 -3.98
CA VAL A 240 21.94 -21.40 -3.77
C VAL A 240 21.05 -22.27 -4.65
N ASN A 241 21.36 -22.40 -5.94
CA ASN A 241 20.61 -23.26 -6.86
C ASN A 241 20.58 -24.70 -6.34
N ARG A 242 21.74 -25.25 -5.98
CA ARG A 242 21.85 -26.61 -5.42
C ARG A 242 21.02 -26.77 -4.14
N VAL A 243 21.07 -25.82 -3.22
CA VAL A 243 20.30 -25.87 -1.96
C VAL A 243 18.81 -25.82 -2.24
N THR A 244 18.36 -24.92 -3.13
CA THR A 244 16.94 -24.83 -3.50
C THR A 244 16.44 -26.08 -4.21
N GLU A 245 17.25 -26.73 -5.05
CA GLU A 245 16.89 -27.97 -5.73
C GLU A 245 16.84 -29.17 -4.79
N GLN A 246 17.76 -29.24 -3.82
CA GLN A 246 17.85 -30.39 -2.90
C GLN A 246 16.88 -30.30 -1.72
N LYS A 247 16.76 -29.12 -1.12
CA LYS A 247 16.04 -28.93 0.15
C LYS A 247 14.67 -28.26 -0.02
N CYS A 248 14.38 -27.69 -1.19
CA CYS A 248 13.16 -26.94 -1.46
C CYS A 248 12.43 -27.42 -2.73
N SER A 249 12.70 -28.66 -3.17
CA SER A 249 12.13 -29.24 -4.40
C SER A 249 10.60 -29.23 -4.42
N GLU A 250 9.97 -29.45 -3.27
CA GLU A 250 8.50 -29.46 -3.14
C GLU A 250 7.87 -28.06 -3.32
N GLN A 251 8.64 -27.00 -3.12
CA GLN A 251 8.12 -25.63 -3.04
C GLN A 251 8.22 -24.89 -4.38
N ASN A 252 8.84 -25.50 -5.40
CA ASN A 252 9.08 -24.88 -6.72
C ASN A 252 9.66 -23.47 -6.59
N VAL A 253 10.75 -23.28 -5.85
CA VAL A 253 11.33 -21.94 -5.61
C VAL A 253 12.62 -21.75 -6.39
N ARG A 254 12.78 -20.58 -6.99
CA ARG A 254 14.03 -20.08 -7.59
C ARG A 254 14.53 -18.90 -6.76
N CYS A 255 15.82 -18.85 -6.49
CA CYS A 255 16.45 -17.74 -5.80
C CYS A 255 17.56 -17.15 -6.67
N THR A 256 17.55 -15.83 -6.88
CA THR A 256 18.67 -15.13 -7.54
C THR A 256 19.48 -14.35 -6.52
N VAL A 257 20.80 -14.30 -6.72
CA VAL A 257 21.76 -13.67 -5.83
C VAL A 257 22.41 -12.50 -6.56
N THR A 258 22.41 -11.34 -5.92
CA THR A 258 23.09 -10.13 -6.41
C THR A 258 23.96 -9.56 -5.30
N CYS A 259 25.23 -9.29 -5.56
CA CYS A 259 26.06 -8.58 -4.59
C CYS A 259 25.61 -7.12 -4.52
N LEU A 260 25.35 -6.61 -3.32
CA LEU A 260 25.15 -5.18 -3.10
C LEU A 260 26.52 -4.49 -3.14
N GLU A 261 26.55 -3.26 -3.66
CA GLU A 261 27.80 -2.57 -3.99
C GLU A 261 28.69 -2.33 -2.76
N GLY A 262 29.95 -2.72 -2.90
CA GLY A 262 31.04 -2.39 -1.97
C GLY A 262 31.29 -3.45 -0.90
N ILE A 263 32.56 -3.51 -0.47
CA ILE A 263 32.97 -4.28 0.69
C ILE A 263 33.00 -3.33 1.87
N PHE A 264 32.19 -3.62 2.88
CA PHE A 264 32.17 -2.81 4.09
C PHE A 264 33.33 -3.22 5.00
N VAL A 265 34.19 -2.27 5.34
CA VAL A 265 35.29 -2.46 6.31
C VAL A 265 34.83 -1.92 7.65
N HIS A 266 34.79 -2.78 8.68
CA HIS A 266 34.39 -2.36 10.01
C HIS A 266 35.48 -1.48 10.64
N PRO A 267 35.15 -0.25 11.10
CA PRO A 267 36.16 0.77 11.42
C PRO A 267 37.03 0.43 12.64
N LYS A 268 36.53 -0.42 13.56
CA LYS A 268 37.26 -0.79 14.78
C LYS A 268 38.07 -2.08 14.64
N THR A 269 37.59 -3.02 13.83
CA THR A 269 38.14 -4.37 13.78
C THR A 269 38.89 -4.64 12.47
N GLY A 270 38.79 -3.76 11.47
CA GLY A 270 39.35 -3.99 10.13
C GLY A 270 38.63 -5.08 9.33
N ARG A 271 37.81 -5.93 9.98
CA ARG A 271 37.04 -7.01 9.34
C ARG A 271 36.25 -6.48 8.14
N ARG A 272 36.31 -7.24 7.05
CA ARG A 272 35.62 -6.94 5.80
C ARG A 272 34.31 -7.73 5.74
N SER A 273 33.24 -7.12 5.25
CA SER A 273 31.96 -7.81 5.02
C SER A 273 31.43 -7.55 3.62
N GLN A 274 30.77 -8.56 3.07
CA GLN A 274 30.09 -8.52 1.78
C GLN A 274 28.60 -8.75 2.02
N THR A 275 27.74 -7.93 1.42
CA THR A 275 26.28 -8.11 1.50
C THR A 275 25.73 -8.59 0.17
N LEU A 276 24.99 -9.70 0.24
CA LEU A 276 24.36 -10.36 -0.89
C LEU A 276 22.85 -10.21 -0.75
N ARG A 277 22.19 -9.71 -1.79
CA ARG A 277 20.73 -9.66 -1.87
C ARG A 277 20.21 -10.89 -2.60
N MET A 278 19.30 -11.59 -1.95
CA MET A 278 18.63 -12.77 -2.45
C MET A 278 17.18 -12.44 -2.79
N LYS A 279 16.74 -12.75 -4.02
CA LYS A 279 15.35 -12.56 -4.47
C LYS A 279 14.70 -13.90 -4.77
N TYR A 280 13.50 -14.11 -4.24
CA TYR A 280 12.79 -15.38 -4.32
C TYR A 280 11.61 -15.31 -5.29
N TYR A 281 11.48 -16.35 -6.10
CA TYR A 281 10.48 -16.49 -7.14
C TYR A 281 9.88 -17.89 -7.14
N ASN A 282 8.65 -18.02 -7.62
CA ASN A 282 8.05 -19.32 -7.89
C ASN A 282 8.48 -19.80 -9.29
N LYS A 283 8.88 -21.06 -9.40
CA LYS A 283 9.32 -21.75 -10.61
C LYS A 283 8.08 -22.25 -11.35
N ILE A 284 7.23 -21.33 -11.81
CA ILE A 284 6.06 -21.64 -12.65
C ILE A 284 6.41 -21.20 -14.07
N GLY A 285 6.53 -22.17 -14.98
CA GLY A 285 6.89 -21.96 -16.39
C GLY A 285 8.28 -22.51 -16.73
N GLN A 286 8.40 -23.18 -17.88
CA GLN A 286 9.69 -23.63 -18.42
C GLN A 286 10.44 -22.49 -19.11
N ASP A 287 9.77 -21.37 -19.39
CA ASP A 287 10.30 -20.25 -20.17
C ASP A 287 10.58 -19.04 -19.27
N GLU A 288 11.78 -18.46 -19.37
CA GLU A 288 12.20 -17.33 -18.52
C GLU A 288 11.36 -16.06 -18.73
N SER A 289 10.61 -16.02 -19.84
CA SER A 289 9.68 -14.94 -20.17
C SER A 289 8.30 -15.05 -19.50
N GLU A 290 7.92 -16.20 -18.94
CA GLU A 290 6.60 -16.43 -18.28
C GLU A 290 6.62 -16.24 -16.75
N ILE A 291 7.80 -16.05 -16.16
CA ILE A 291 8.06 -16.00 -14.71
C ILE A 291 7.20 -14.93 -13.99
N CYS A 292 6.74 -13.90 -14.70
CA CYS A 292 5.96 -12.80 -14.11
C CYS A 292 4.50 -13.15 -13.77
N THR A 293 3.99 -14.32 -14.17
CA THR A 293 2.58 -14.71 -13.89
C THR A 293 2.42 -15.75 -12.79
N GLY A 294 3.52 -16.31 -12.28
CA GLY A 294 3.49 -17.24 -11.16
C GLY A 294 2.96 -16.61 -9.88
N ALA A 295 2.24 -17.39 -9.07
CA ALA A 295 1.83 -16.97 -7.74
C ALA A 295 3.06 -16.58 -6.92
N ALA A 296 3.08 -15.36 -6.38
CA ALA A 296 4.13 -14.87 -5.50
C ALA A 296 4.39 -15.85 -4.36
N ILE A 297 5.66 -16.11 -4.06
CA ILE A 297 6.03 -16.94 -2.92
C ILE A 297 5.63 -16.21 -1.62
N PRO A 298 4.93 -16.85 -0.67
CA PRO A 298 4.65 -16.25 0.63
C PRO A 298 5.95 -15.84 1.33
N ARG A 299 5.92 -14.69 2.01
CA ARG A 299 7.12 -14.13 2.67
C ARG A 299 7.65 -15.08 3.75
N GLU A 300 6.76 -15.78 4.44
CA GLU A 300 7.06 -16.77 5.48
C GLU A 300 7.84 -17.94 4.89
N THR A 301 7.36 -18.52 3.79
CA THR A 301 8.05 -19.59 3.05
C THR A 301 9.41 -19.11 2.55
N ALA A 302 9.48 -17.92 1.97
CA ALA A 302 10.75 -17.36 1.50
C ALA A 302 11.76 -17.14 2.64
N LYS A 303 11.29 -16.78 3.85
CA LYS A 303 12.13 -16.62 5.04
C LYS A 303 12.70 -17.95 5.53
N GLU A 304 11.89 -19.01 5.53
CA GLU A 304 12.34 -20.36 5.90
C GLU A 304 13.45 -20.84 4.94
N ILE A 305 13.22 -20.71 3.64
CA ILE A 305 14.20 -21.06 2.61
C ILE A 305 15.47 -20.21 2.74
N HIS A 306 15.31 -18.91 3.00
CA HIS A 306 16.44 -18.00 3.21
C HIS A 306 17.32 -18.44 4.39
N SER A 307 16.71 -18.84 5.52
CA SER A 307 17.46 -19.36 6.67
C SER A 307 18.31 -20.57 6.30
N VAL A 308 17.74 -21.54 5.58
CA VAL A 308 18.45 -22.74 5.13
C VAL A 308 19.61 -22.39 4.21
N ILE A 309 19.40 -21.44 3.29
CA ILE A 309 20.46 -20.95 2.40
C ILE A 309 21.58 -20.27 3.19
N CYS A 310 21.26 -19.42 4.17
CA CYS A 310 22.25 -18.74 5.00
C CYS A 310 23.15 -19.73 5.74
N ASP A 311 22.56 -20.76 6.36
CA ASP A 311 23.31 -21.81 7.06
C ASP A 311 24.25 -22.57 6.11
N GLU A 312 23.78 -22.89 4.90
CA GLU A 312 24.58 -23.57 3.88
C GLU A 312 25.71 -22.68 3.33
N VAL A 313 25.49 -21.37 3.17
CA VAL A 313 26.53 -20.42 2.76
C VAL A 313 27.63 -20.33 3.83
N VAL A 314 27.24 -20.22 5.10
CA VAL A 314 28.17 -20.21 6.24
C VAL A 314 29.02 -21.48 6.25
N ASN A 315 28.38 -22.64 6.16
CA ASN A 315 29.07 -23.93 6.21
C ASN A 315 29.97 -24.17 5.00
N TYR A 316 29.53 -23.79 3.80
CA TYR A 316 30.26 -24.05 2.56
C TYR A 316 31.50 -23.16 2.42
N PHE A 317 31.39 -21.86 2.74
CA PHE A 317 32.49 -20.91 2.60
C PHE A 317 33.31 -20.73 3.88
N GLY A 318 32.89 -21.30 5.02
CA GLY A 318 33.56 -21.11 6.30
C GLY A 318 33.53 -19.66 6.77
N VAL A 319 32.43 -18.94 6.50
CA VAL A 319 32.24 -17.52 6.83
C VAL A 319 31.26 -17.32 7.97
N GLU A 320 31.32 -16.19 8.65
CA GLU A 320 30.36 -15.82 9.69
C GLU A 320 29.30 -14.85 9.14
N THR A 321 28.03 -15.01 9.52
CA THR A 321 26.98 -14.00 9.24
C THR A 321 27.17 -12.76 10.12
N ARG A 322 26.88 -11.58 9.57
CA ARG A 322 26.92 -10.30 10.27
C ARG A 322 25.56 -9.91 10.86
#